data_AF-A0A3D2AV11-F1
#
_entry.id   AF-A0A3D2AV11-F1
#
_cell.length_a   1.000
_cell.length_b   1.000
_cell.length_c   1.000
_cell.angle_alpha   90.00
_cell.angle_beta   90.00
_cell.angle_gamma   90.00
#
_symmetry.space_group_name_H-M   'P 1'
#
loop_
_entity.id
_entity.type
_entity.pdbx_description
1 polymer ?
#
loop_
_entity_poly.entity_id
_entity_poly.type
_entity_poly.pdbx_seq_one_letter_code
_entity_poly.pdbx_strand_id
1 'polypeptide(L)'
;MRQRRRAERQNTARPTLKDNVHNRTEERYLQRILIGAALALGLLIIGLLATGWYFNFLKPPEKIVASVNGEDYLLHEVVPYTKIEGFYTSQFNPNIALNTLIKNNTLDQFSQDQGIDIQLNQVENKLITMFEKATGTSDVPSS
;
A
#
# COMPACT_ATOMS: atom_id res chain seq x y z
N MET A 1 -38.12 -35.37 75.49
CA MET A 1 -38.21 -34.03 74.87
C MET A 1 -36.81 -33.48 74.58
N ARG A 2 -36.27 -33.61 73.36
CA ARG A 2 -34.99 -32.97 72.95
C ARG A 2 -34.75 -33.04 71.42
N GLN A 3 -35.67 -32.55 70.60
CA GLN A 3 -35.48 -32.48 69.14
C GLN A 3 -36.21 -31.28 68.50
N ARG A 4 -35.88 -30.04 68.91
CA ARG A 4 -36.49 -28.83 68.31
C ARG A 4 -35.54 -27.63 68.18
N ARG A 5 -34.25 -27.87 67.89
CA ARG A 5 -33.26 -26.77 67.70
C ARG A 5 -32.33 -26.97 66.50
N ARG A 6 -32.85 -27.46 65.36
CA ARG A 6 -32.07 -27.61 64.11
C ARG A 6 -32.79 -27.07 62.86
N ALA A 7 -33.69 -26.10 63.02
CA ALA A 7 -34.41 -25.50 61.88
C ALA A 7 -33.98 -24.05 61.57
N GLU A 8 -33.16 -23.39 62.39
CA GLU A 8 -32.91 -21.94 62.26
C GLU A 8 -31.55 -21.56 61.65
N ARG A 9 -30.77 -22.52 61.13
CA ARG A 9 -29.40 -22.27 60.61
C ARG A 9 -29.22 -22.46 59.10
N GLN A 10 -30.24 -22.16 58.28
CA GLN A 10 -30.10 -22.28 56.82
C GLN A 10 -30.33 -20.97 56.03
N ASN A 11 -30.69 -19.85 56.66
CA ASN A 11 -31.02 -18.60 55.96
C ASN A 11 -29.94 -17.52 55.96
N THR A 12 -28.66 -17.87 56.19
CA THR A 12 -27.53 -16.93 56.02
C THR A 12 -26.51 -17.44 54.99
N ALA A 13 -26.98 -18.14 53.96
CA ALA A 13 -26.15 -18.56 52.84
C ALA A 13 -25.99 -17.42 51.81
N ARG A 14 -24.93 -16.63 52.02
CA ARG A 14 -24.07 -16.01 50.99
C ARG A 14 -24.73 -15.03 49.99
N PRO A 15 -24.86 -13.74 50.34
CA PRO A 15 -25.09 -12.67 49.35
C PRO A 15 -23.94 -12.51 48.34
N THR A 16 -22.72 -12.95 48.65
CA THR A 16 -21.52 -12.75 47.84
C THR A 16 -21.43 -13.58 46.54
N LEU A 17 -22.33 -14.54 46.32
CA LEU A 17 -22.36 -15.31 45.06
C LEU A 17 -23.24 -14.66 43.98
N LYS A 18 -24.28 -13.91 44.35
CA LYS A 18 -25.16 -13.25 43.37
C LYS A 18 -24.46 -12.08 42.68
N ASP A 19 -23.70 -11.28 43.43
CA ASP A 19 -22.95 -10.14 42.88
C ASP A 19 -21.86 -10.60 41.91
N ASN A 20 -21.20 -11.74 42.20
CA ASN A 20 -20.19 -12.32 41.31
C ASN A 20 -20.77 -12.89 39.99
N VAL A 21 -22.04 -13.30 39.97
CA VAL A 21 -22.71 -13.76 38.73
C VAL A 21 -23.13 -12.57 37.88
N HIS A 22 -23.63 -11.49 38.51
CA HIS A 22 -24.02 -10.26 37.80
C HIS A 22 -22.81 -9.55 37.18
N ASN A 23 -21.71 -9.41 37.93
CA ASN A 23 -20.46 -8.82 37.42
C ASN A 23 -19.86 -9.64 36.27
N ARG A 24 -19.93 -10.97 36.31
CA ARG A 24 -19.49 -11.84 35.20
C ARG A 24 -20.34 -11.70 33.93
N THR A 25 -21.63 -11.37 34.06
CA THR A 25 -22.47 -11.14 32.87
C THR A 25 -22.19 -9.81 32.20
N GLU A 26 -21.91 -8.76 32.98
CA GLU A 26 -21.51 -7.45 32.45
C GLU A 26 -20.14 -7.51 31.75
N GLU A 27 -19.16 -8.21 32.34
CA GLU A 27 -17.85 -8.43 31.72
C GLU A 27 -17.96 -9.13 30.34
N ARG A 28 -18.83 -10.15 30.23
CA ARG A 28 -19.06 -10.85 28.96
C ARG A 28 -19.76 -9.97 27.93
N TYR A 29 -20.66 -9.08 28.36
CA TYR A 29 -21.33 -8.13 27.48
C TYR A 29 -20.34 -7.08 26.95
N LEU A 30 -19.51 -6.51 27.84
CA LEU A 30 -18.44 -5.58 27.46
C LEU A 30 -17.42 -6.23 26.53
N GLN A 31 -17.01 -7.48 26.80
CA GLN A 31 -16.13 -8.23 25.89
C GLN A 31 -16.73 -8.42 24.50
N ARG A 32 -18.03 -8.73 24.41
CA ARG A 32 -18.72 -8.86 23.11
C ARG A 32 -18.79 -7.55 22.36
N ILE A 33 -19.03 -6.43 23.05
CA ILE A 33 -19.00 -5.10 22.44
C ILE A 33 -17.60 -4.78 21.93
N LEU A 34 -16.56 -5.05 22.73
CA LEU A 34 -15.16 -4.83 22.33
C LEU A 34 -14.78 -5.66 21.09
N ILE A 35 -15.15 -6.93 21.05
CA ILE A 35 -14.90 -7.80 19.88
C ILE A 35 -15.67 -7.28 18.65
N GLY A 36 -16.93 -6.88 18.83
CA GLY A 36 -17.74 -6.29 17.76
C GLY A 36 -17.16 -4.98 17.23
N ALA A 37 -16.69 -4.12 18.12
CA ALA A 37 -16.03 -2.86 17.77
C ALA A 37 -14.70 -3.10 17.04
N ALA A 38 -13.90 -4.07 17.50
CA ALA A 38 -12.66 -4.44 16.83
C ALA A 38 -12.90 -4.99 15.41
N LEU A 39 -13.93 -5.82 15.21
CA LEU A 39 -14.32 -6.30 13.90
C LEU A 39 -14.80 -5.15 12.98
N ALA A 40 -15.62 -4.24 13.51
CA ALA A 40 -16.09 -3.08 12.75
C ALA A 40 -14.94 -2.17 12.32
N LEU A 41 -13.98 -1.90 13.20
CA LEU A 41 -12.78 -1.14 12.88
C LEU A 41 -11.90 -1.87 11.86
N GLY A 42 -11.73 -3.19 12.01
CA GLY A 42 -10.97 -3.99 11.05
C GLY A 42 -11.56 -3.92 9.65
N LEU A 43 -12.87 -4.08 9.52
CA LEU A 43 -13.58 -3.94 8.23
C LEU A 43 -13.47 -2.53 7.66
N LEU A 44 -13.54 -1.50 8.51
CA LEU A 44 -13.40 -0.11 8.08
C LEU A 44 -11.99 0.14 7.51
N ILE A 45 -10.94 -0.34 8.18
CA ILE A 45 -9.56 -0.21 7.69
C ILE A 45 -9.37 -0.94 6.37
N ILE A 46 -9.89 -2.16 6.24
CA ILE A 46 -9.84 -2.93 4.99
C ILE A 46 -10.57 -2.18 3.87
N GLY A 47 -11.74 -1.60 4.16
CA GLY A 47 -12.49 -0.77 3.20
C GLY A 47 -11.72 0.47 2.76
N LEU A 48 -11.04 1.16 3.68
CA LEU A 48 -10.18 2.31 3.36
C LEU A 48 -8.98 1.91 2.50
N LEU A 49 -8.35 0.77 2.79
CA LEU A 49 -7.25 0.25 1.97
C LEU A 49 -7.73 -0.13 0.57
N ALA A 50 -8.86 -0.82 0.47
CA ALA A 50 -9.44 -1.23 -0.81
C ALA A 50 -9.85 -0.03 -1.67
N THR A 51 -10.46 1.00 -1.05
CA THR A 51 -10.81 2.25 -1.76
C THR A 51 -9.58 3.02 -2.20
N GLY A 52 -8.56 3.18 -1.33
CA GLY A 52 -7.29 3.78 -1.71
C GLY A 52 -6.60 3.05 -2.87
N TRP A 53 -6.62 1.72 -2.86
CA TRP A 53 -6.11 0.90 -3.95
C TRP A 53 -6.89 1.12 -5.25
N TYR A 54 -8.23 1.15 -5.20
CA TYR A 54 -9.09 1.39 -6.35
C TYR A 54 -8.81 2.73 -7.03
N PHE A 55 -8.73 3.83 -6.26
CA PHE A 55 -8.47 5.15 -6.83
C PHE A 55 -7.05 5.35 -7.33
N ASN A 56 -6.07 4.61 -6.80
CA ASN A 56 -4.69 4.73 -7.22
C ASN A 56 -4.40 3.88 -8.48
N PHE A 57 -4.99 2.69 -8.58
CA PHE A 57 -4.68 1.72 -9.64
C PHE A 57 -5.77 1.57 -10.70
N LEU A 58 -7.06 1.56 -10.33
CA LEU A 58 -8.15 1.34 -11.28
C LEU A 58 -8.66 2.63 -11.94
N LYS A 59 -8.58 3.76 -11.23
CA LYS A 59 -9.05 5.05 -11.74
C LYS A 59 -8.00 6.15 -11.52
N PRO A 60 -6.86 6.08 -12.23
CA PRO A 60 -5.83 7.10 -12.12
C PRO A 60 -6.39 8.48 -12.54
N PRO A 61 -5.81 9.58 -12.02
CA PRO A 61 -6.30 10.92 -12.31
C PRO A 61 -6.02 11.32 -13.77
N GLU A 62 -7.08 11.47 -14.57
CA GLU A 62 -7.06 11.91 -15.98
C GLU A 62 -6.86 13.43 -16.16
N LYS A 63 -6.20 14.09 -15.21
CA LYS A 63 -6.01 15.54 -15.30
C LYS A 63 -4.93 15.86 -16.33
N ILE A 64 -5.29 16.59 -17.38
CA ILE A 64 -4.34 17.13 -18.36
C ILE A 64 -3.42 18.13 -17.67
N VAL A 65 -2.11 17.93 -17.83
CA VAL A 65 -1.05 18.79 -17.26
C VAL A 65 -0.32 19.60 -18.33
N ALA A 66 -0.26 19.12 -19.57
CA ALA A 66 0.27 19.84 -20.71
C ALA A 66 -0.37 19.33 -22.01
N SER A 67 -0.34 20.15 -23.06
CA SER A 67 -0.71 19.76 -24.42
C SER A 67 0.39 20.22 -25.37
N VAL A 68 1.00 19.30 -26.11
CA VAL A 68 2.13 19.56 -27.00
C VAL A 68 1.88 18.88 -28.33
N ASN A 69 1.94 19.61 -29.44
CA ASN A 69 1.70 19.10 -30.80
C ASN A 69 0.36 18.35 -30.99
N GLY A 70 -0.66 18.68 -30.19
CA GLY A 70 -1.97 18.02 -30.23
C GLY A 70 -2.06 16.73 -29.40
N GLU A 71 -0.99 16.35 -28.70
CA GLU A 71 -1.02 15.29 -27.69
C GLU A 71 -1.18 15.88 -26.29
N ASP A 72 -2.13 15.33 -25.55
CA ASP A 72 -2.39 15.70 -24.17
C ASP A 72 -1.62 14.77 -23.23
N TYR A 73 -0.83 15.39 -22.34
CA TYR A 73 -0.05 14.70 -21.32
C TYR A 73 -0.85 14.70 -20.02
N LEU A 74 -1.09 13.51 -19.48
CA LEU A 74 -1.93 13.31 -18.31
C LEU A 74 -1.10 13.20 -17.03
N LEU A 75 -1.68 13.64 -15.91
CA LEU A 75 -1.00 13.64 -14.61
C LEU A 75 -0.48 12.25 -14.23
N HIS A 76 -1.26 11.20 -14.48
CA HIS A 76 -0.86 9.84 -14.16
C HIS A 76 0.34 9.33 -14.97
N GLU A 77 0.64 9.94 -16.11
CA GLU A 77 1.81 9.60 -16.95
C GLU A 77 3.07 10.28 -16.40
N VAL A 78 2.94 11.47 -15.83
CA VAL A 78 4.06 12.22 -15.24
C VAL A 78 4.48 11.66 -13.88
N VAL A 79 3.52 11.15 -13.09
CA VAL A 79 3.77 10.67 -11.72
C VAL A 79 4.89 9.59 -11.66
N PRO A 80 4.92 8.54 -12.50
CA PRO A 80 6.02 7.58 -12.53
C PRO A 80 7.40 8.23 -12.70
N TYR A 81 7.53 9.18 -13.63
CA TYR A 81 8.79 9.90 -13.86
C TYR A 81 9.20 10.73 -12.65
N THR A 82 8.25 11.38 -11.98
CA THR A 82 8.57 12.13 -10.75
C THR A 82 9.07 11.25 -9.61
N LYS A 83 8.54 10.02 -9.49
CA LYS A 83 8.97 9.06 -8.47
C LYS A 83 10.40 8.58 -8.74
N ILE A 84 10.70 8.27 -10.00
CA ILE A 84 12.02 7.83 -10.44
C ILE A 84 13.03 8.95 -10.23
N GLU A 85 12.70 10.17 -10.67
CA GLU A 85 13.59 11.33 -10.50
C GLU A 85 13.83 11.63 -9.03
N GLY A 86 12.77 11.64 -8.20
CA GLY A 86 12.89 11.84 -6.77
C GLY A 86 13.74 10.78 -6.08
N PHE A 87 13.77 9.55 -6.59
CA PHE A 87 14.66 8.49 -6.10
C PHE A 87 16.14 8.81 -6.38
N TYR A 88 16.46 9.34 -7.57
CA TYR A 88 17.84 9.65 -7.95
C TYR A 88 18.35 10.98 -7.38
N THR A 89 17.51 12.01 -7.33
CA THR A 89 17.92 13.37 -6.96
C THR A 89 17.60 13.73 -5.51
N SER A 90 16.81 12.89 -4.81
CA SER A 90 16.20 13.22 -3.51
C SER A 90 15.33 14.50 -3.54
N GLN A 91 14.99 14.99 -4.73
CA GLN A 91 14.19 16.20 -4.92
C GLN A 91 12.98 15.89 -5.80
N PHE A 92 11.80 16.30 -5.34
CA PHE A 92 10.58 16.14 -6.11
C PHE A 92 10.40 17.36 -7.03
N ASN A 93 10.74 17.21 -8.32
CA ASN A 93 10.56 18.26 -9.31
C ASN A 93 9.66 17.81 -10.48
N PRO A 94 8.35 18.11 -10.42
CA PRO A 94 7.40 17.65 -11.45
C PRO A 94 7.66 18.25 -12.84
N ASN A 95 8.34 19.40 -12.93
CA ASN A 95 8.64 20.03 -14.20
C ASN A 95 9.73 19.28 -14.97
N ILE A 96 10.72 18.73 -14.28
CA ILE A 96 11.79 17.96 -14.92
C ILE A 96 11.24 16.63 -15.41
N ALA A 97 10.43 15.94 -14.60
CA ALA A 97 9.72 14.74 -15.00
C ALA A 97 8.81 14.96 -16.22
N LEU A 98 8.00 16.02 -16.23
CA LEU A 98 7.15 16.36 -17.38
C LEU A 98 8.00 16.64 -18.64
N ASN A 99 9.06 17.44 -18.50
CA ASN A 99 9.97 17.71 -19.62
C ASN A 99 10.66 16.44 -20.13
N THR A 100 11.01 15.51 -19.25
CA THR A 100 11.62 14.23 -19.62
C THR A 100 10.65 13.36 -20.38
N LEU A 101 9.40 13.27 -19.92
CA LEU A 101 8.32 12.56 -20.60
C LEU A 101 8.09 13.11 -22.02
N ILE A 102 7.90 14.43 -22.14
CA ILE A 102 7.69 15.09 -23.44
C ILE A 102 8.88 14.83 -24.36
N LYS A 103 10.12 15.03 -23.87
CA LYS A 103 11.33 14.79 -24.66
C LYS A 103 11.40 13.36 -25.19
N ASN A 104 11.18 12.37 -24.33
CA ASN A 104 11.23 10.97 -24.74
C ASN A 104 10.18 10.68 -25.82
N ASN A 105 8.94 11.13 -25.62
CA ASN A 105 7.87 10.91 -26.60
C ASN A 105 8.19 11.59 -27.95
N THR A 106 8.66 12.84 -27.93
CA THR A 106 9.07 13.54 -29.17
C THR A 106 10.26 12.87 -29.86
N LEU A 107 11.18 12.28 -29.11
CA LEU A 107 12.35 11.60 -29.64
C LEU A 107 11.98 10.24 -30.23
N ASP A 108 11.02 9.54 -29.61
CA ASP A 108 10.47 8.29 -30.12
C ASP A 108 9.72 8.51 -31.43
N GLN A 109 8.85 9.53 -31.50
CA GLN A 109 8.17 9.95 -32.74
C GLN A 109 9.18 10.28 -33.83
N PHE A 110 10.19 11.11 -33.52
CA PHE A 110 11.23 11.46 -34.48
C PHE A 110 12.02 10.24 -34.94
N SER A 111 12.34 9.30 -34.04
CA SER A 111 13.07 8.07 -34.37
C SER A 111 12.26 7.20 -35.34
N GLN A 112 10.96 7.06 -35.10
CA GLN A 112 10.04 6.34 -35.99
C GLN A 112 9.96 7.00 -37.38
N ASP A 113 9.88 8.33 -37.44
CA ASP A 113 9.87 9.09 -38.69
C ASP A 113 11.18 8.92 -39.50
N GLN A 114 12.30 8.73 -38.81
CA GLN A 114 13.60 8.43 -39.43
C GLN A 114 13.77 6.93 -39.76
N GLY A 115 12.78 6.08 -39.50
CA GLY A 115 12.86 4.64 -39.72
C GLY A 115 13.80 3.91 -38.75
N ILE A 116 14.12 4.52 -37.60
CA ILE A 116 14.92 3.92 -36.55
C ILE A 116 13.99 3.05 -35.69
N ASP A 117 14.02 1.74 -35.93
CA ASP A 117 13.29 0.76 -35.13
C ASP A 117 14.19 0.24 -33.99
N ILE A 118 13.82 0.58 -32.75
CA ILE A 118 14.51 0.08 -31.56
C ILE A 118 13.97 -1.31 -31.24
N GLN A 119 14.66 -2.35 -31.74
CA GLN A 119 14.30 -3.73 -31.42
C GLN A 119 14.55 -4.03 -29.95
N LEU A 120 13.47 -4.27 -29.20
CA LEU A 120 13.51 -4.57 -27.76
C LEU A 120 14.53 -5.67 -27.41
N ASN A 121 14.56 -6.74 -28.22
CA ASN A 121 15.49 -7.86 -28.03
C ASN A 121 16.97 -7.43 -28.10
N GLN A 122 17.30 -6.43 -28.92
CA GLN A 122 18.68 -5.92 -29.03
C GLN A 122 19.05 -5.08 -27.80
N VAL A 123 18.10 -4.27 -27.30
CA VAL A 123 18.29 -3.48 -26.08
C VAL A 123 18.45 -4.40 -24.87
N GLU A 124 17.60 -5.41 -24.72
CA GLU A 124 17.68 -6.37 -23.62
C GLU A 124 19.01 -7.13 -23.61
N ASN A 125 19.40 -7.69 -24.75
CA ASN A 125 20.70 -8.37 -24.87
C ASN A 125 21.85 -7.42 -24.53
N LYS A 126 21.76 -6.15 -24.97
CA LYS A 126 22.80 -5.17 -24.66
C LYS A 126 22.84 -4.84 -23.16
N LEU A 127 21.69 -4.67 -22.51
CA LEU A 127 21.61 -4.42 -21.08
C LEU A 127 22.18 -5.60 -20.28
N ILE A 128 21.83 -6.84 -20.64
CA ILE A 128 22.39 -8.05 -20.02
C ILE A 128 23.92 -8.04 -20.11
N THR A 129 24.47 -7.80 -21.30
CA THR A 129 25.94 -7.72 -21.47
C THR A 129 26.59 -6.59 -20.66
N MET A 130 25.90 -5.45 -20.49
CA MET A 130 26.40 -4.36 -19.65
C MET A 130 26.40 -4.72 -18.17
N PHE A 131 25.34 -5.38 -17.69
CA PHE A 131 25.26 -5.85 -16.31
C PHE A 131 26.30 -6.93 -16.02
N GLU A 132 26.42 -7.94 -16.88
CA GLU A 132 27.44 -9.00 -16.74
C GLU A 132 28.86 -8.41 -16.71
N LYS A 133 29.14 -7.42 -17.57
CA LYS A 133 30.43 -6.73 -17.59
C LYS A 133 30.67 -5.86 -16.35
N ALA A 134 29.63 -5.27 -15.77
CA ALA A 134 29.73 -4.46 -14.56
C ALA A 134 29.86 -5.30 -13.28
N THR A 135 29.32 -6.52 -13.28
CA THR A 135 29.39 -7.47 -12.15
C THR A 135 30.53 -8.48 -12.26
N GLY A 136 31.18 -8.59 -13.43
CA GLY A 136 32.38 -9.39 -13.61
C GLY A 136 33.47 -8.91 -12.66
N THR A 137 34.02 -9.81 -11.87
CA THR A 137 35.13 -9.48 -10.96
C THR A 137 36.26 -8.88 -11.77
N SER A 138 36.73 -7.71 -11.33
CA SER A 138 37.97 -7.10 -11.80
C SER A 138 39.15 -7.95 -11.31
N ASP A 139 39.30 -9.16 -11.85
CA ASP A 139 40.33 -10.09 -11.43
C ASP A 139 41.51 -10.07 -12.42
N VAL A 140 42.58 -9.45 -11.89
CA VAL A 140 44.01 -9.69 -12.12
C VAL A 140 44.67 -8.97 -13.32
N PRO A 141 45.62 -8.04 -13.07
CA PRO A 141 46.53 -7.57 -14.10
C PRO A 141 47.48 -8.71 -14.48
N SER A 142 47.51 -9.08 -15.75
CA SER A 142 48.55 -9.95 -16.31
C SER A 142 49.88 -9.21 -16.26
N SER A 143 50.67 -9.48 -15.22
CA SER A 143 52.12 -9.23 -15.16
C SER A 143 52.86 -10.17 -16.09
#